data_AF-A0A537UWS7-F1
#
_entry.id   AF-A0A537UWS7-F1
#
_cell.length_a   1.000
_cell.length_b   1.000
_cell.length_c   1.000
_cell.angle_alpha   90.00
_cell.angle_beta   90.00
_cell.angle_gamma   90.00
#
_symmetry.space_group_name_H-M   'P 1'
#
loop_
_entity.id
_entity.type
_entity.pdbx_description
1 polymer ?
#
loop_
_entity_poly.entity_id
_entity_poly.type
_entity_poly.pdbx_seq_one_letter_code
_entity_poly.pdbx_strand_id
1 'polypeptide(L)' 'MEPKTEKIALFIDGANLYATAKSLGFDIDYKRLLREFQSRGYLLRAFYYTAVIEDQEYSSIRPLIDWLDYNGYSVVTK' A
#
# COMPACT_ATOMS: atom_id res chain seq x y z
N MET A 1 26.68 2.49 13.13
CA MET A 1 25.90 2.91 11.95
C MET A 1 25.29 4.26 12.30
N GLU A 2 25.48 5.29 11.48
CA GLU A 2 24.76 6.54 11.68
C GLU A 2 23.24 6.28 11.66
N PRO A 3 22.47 6.92 12.55
CA PRO A 3 21.02 6.81 12.48
C PRO A 3 20.56 7.36 11.13
N LYS A 4 19.79 6.56 10.38
CA LYS A 4 19.12 7.04 9.16
C LYS A 4 18.16 8.17 9.55
N THR A 5 18.57 9.41 9.31
CA THR A 5 17.82 10.62 9.64
C THR A 5 16.72 10.93 8.63
N GLU A 6 16.79 10.31 7.46
CA GLU A 6 15.83 10.51 6.37
C GLU A 6 14.46 9.92 6.77
N LYS A 7 13.47 10.80 6.88
CA LYS A 7 12.07 10.45 7.13
C LYS A 7 11.37 10.22 5.80
N ILE A 8 10.66 9.10 5.68
CA ILE A 8 9.95 8.71 4.45
C ILE A 8 8.47 8.64 4.75
N ALA A 9 7.64 9.14 3.83
CA ALA A 9 6.20 8.88 3.82
C ALA A 9 5.80 8.41 2.41
N LEU A 10 5.00 7.35 2.34
CA LEU A 10 4.48 6.82 1.07
C LEU A 10 3.04 7.23 0.88
N PHE A 11 2.70 7.63 -0.33
CA PHE A 11 1.35 7.96 -0.75
C PHE A 11 1.07 7.17 -2.03
N ILE A 12 0.26 6.13 -1.93
CA ILE A 12 0.00 5.18 -2.99
C ILE A 12 -1.43 5.36 -3.47
N ASP A 13 -1.60 5.66 -4.76
CA ASP A 13 -2.88 5.57 -5.46
C ASP A 13 -3.14 4.10 -5.82
N GLY A 14 -4.01 3.45 -5.07
CA GLY A 14 -4.28 2.03 -5.19
C GLY A 14 -4.95 1.63 -6.51
N ALA A 15 -5.85 2.47 -7.03
CA ALA A 15 -6.55 2.18 -8.28
C ALA A 15 -5.58 2.23 -9.47
N ASN A 16 -4.77 3.29 -9.55
CA ASN A 16 -3.78 3.43 -10.61
C ASN A 16 -2.64 2.41 -10.49
N LEU A 17 -2.19 2.12 -9.26
CA LEU A 17 -1.16 1.11 -9.04
C LEU A 17 -1.64 -0.30 -9.44
N TYR A 18 -2.85 -0.68 -9.05
CA TYR A 18 -3.45 -1.96 -9.42
C TYR A 18 -3.64 -2.09 -10.93
N ALA A 19 -4.20 -1.07 -11.58
CA ALA A 19 -4.41 -1.07 -13.03
C ALA A 19 -3.07 -1.19 -13.80
N THR A 20 -2.03 -0.50 -13.33
CA THR A 20 -0.70 -0.54 -13.93
C THR A 20 -0.04 -1.91 -13.78
N ALA A 21 -0.05 -2.49 -12.57
CA ALA A 21 0.53 -3.81 -12.31
C ALA A 21 -0.16 -4.90 -13.14
N LYS A 22 -1.50 -4.84 -13.22
CA LYS A 22 -2.30 -5.73 -14.07
C LYS A 22 -1.96 -5.59 -15.55
N SER A 23 -1.82 -4.35 -16.05
CA SER A 23 -1.44 -4.10 -17.45
C SER A 23 -0.03 -4.60 -17.77
N LEU A 24 0.86 -4.63 -16.79
CA LEU A 24 2.24 -5.12 -16.94
C LEU A 24 2.38 -6.62 -16.60
N GLY A 25 1.29 -7.28 -16.17
CA GLY A 25 1.26 -8.72 -15.92
C GLY A 25 2.03 -9.17 -14.68
N PHE A 26 2.12 -8.34 -13.64
CA PHE A 26 2.75 -8.72 -12.38
C PHE A 26 1.90 -8.35 -11.16
N ASP A 27 2.11 -9.09 -10.07
CA ASP A 27 1.52 -8.82 -8.76
C ASP A 27 2.49 -8.05 -7.86
N ILE A 28 1.93 -7.20 -6.99
CA ILE A 28 2.72 -6.40 -6.06
C ILE A 28 2.87 -7.13 -4.74
N ASP A 29 4.12 -7.39 -4.35
CA ASP A 29 4.46 -7.79 -2.98
C ASP A 29 4.53 -6.55 -2.08
N TYR A 30 3.39 -6.19 -1.48
CA TYR A 30 3.29 -5.06 -0.56
C TYR A 30 4.14 -5.23 0.70
N LYS A 31 4.40 -6.47 1.15
CA LYS A 31 5.26 -6.71 2.32
C LYS A 31 6.70 -6.33 2.01
N ARG A 32 7.18 -6.75 0.83
CA ARG A 32 8.52 -6.40 0.35
C ARG A 32 8.62 -4.91 0.06
N LEU A 33 7.60 -4.31 -0.55
CA LEU A 33 7.56 -2.87 -0.81
C LEU A 33 7.71 -2.07 0.49
N LEU A 34 6.95 -2.40 1.53
CA LEU A 34 7.03 -1.73 2.83
C LEU A 34 8.43 -1.85 3.44
N ARG A 35 8.98 -3.07 3.46
CA ARG A 35 10.33 -3.35 3.98
C ARG A 35 11.42 -2.61 3.23
N GLU A 36 11.28 -2.48 1.92
CA GLU A 36 12.24 -1.75 1.09
C GLU A 36 12.36 -0.30 1.55
N PHE A 37 11.24 0.39 1.81
CA PHE A 37 11.28 1.78 2.29
C PHE A 37 11.72 1.90 3.75
N GLN A 38 11.32 0.96 4.62
CA GLN A 38 11.85 0.86 5.98
C GLN A 38 13.38 0.62 5.99
N SER A 39 13.90 -0.07 4.97
CA SER A 39 15.33 -0.29 4.81
C SER A 39 16.07 0.95 4.32
N ARG A 40 15.39 1.97 3.78
CA ARG A 40 16.01 3.18 3.23
C ARG A 40 16.06 4.33 4.24
N GLY A 41 15.08 4.42 5.13
CA GLY A 41 15.01 5.48 6.13
C GLY A 41 13.95 5.18 7.20
N TYR A 42 13.64 6.19 8.02
CA TYR A 42 12.57 6.09 8.99
C TYR A 42 11.21 6.31 8.29
N LEU A 43 10.55 5.20 7.93
CA LEU A 43 9.21 5.24 7.34
C LEU A 43 8.18 5.68 8.40
N LEU A 44 7.69 6.91 8.26
CA LEU A 44 6.69 7.51 9.14
C LEU A 44 5.31 6.87 8.94
N ARG A 45 4.94 6.67 7.66
CA ARG A 45 3.64 6.11 7.27
C ARG A 45 3.65 5.69 5.82
N ALA A 46 2.84 4.68 5.49
CA ALA A 46 2.53 4.30 4.12
C ALA A 46 1.03 4.37 3.89
N PHE A 47 0.56 5.39 3.19
CA PHE A 47 -0.85 5.56 2.87
C PHE A 47 -1.22 4.84 1.58
N TYR A 48 -2.34 4.11 1.60
CA TYR A 48 -2.92 3.46 0.42
C TYR A 48 -4.33 4.01 0.19
N TYR A 49 -4.52 4.77 -0.89
CA TYR A 49 -5.78 5.41 -1.22
C TYR A 49 -6.55 4.54 -2.23
N THR A 50 -7.79 4.16 -1.90
CA THR A 50 -8.63 3.40 -2.82
C THR A 50 -10.10 3.68 -2.57
N ALA A 51 -10.93 3.58 -3.62
CA ALA A 51 -12.38 3.57 -3.44
C ALA A 51 -12.85 2.15 -3.08
N VAL A 52 -13.85 2.05 -2.20
CA VAL A 52 -14.55 0.79 -1.93
C VAL A 52 -16.00 0.97 -2.29
N ILE A 53 -16.44 0.35 -3.40
CA ILE A 53 -17.85 0.36 -3.77
C ILE A 53 -18.58 -0.64 -2.86
N GLU A 54 -19.46 -0.14 -2.00
CA GLU A 54 -20.18 -0.94 -1.00
C GLU A 54 -21.29 -1.82 -1.58
N ASP A 55 -21.82 -1.47 -2.77
CA ASP A 55 -22.99 -2.12 -3.40
C ASP A 55 -22.75 -3.51 -3.98
N GLN A 56 -21.52 -4.04 -3.94
CA GLN A 56 -21.25 -5.44 -4.25
C GLN A 56 -20.85 -6.16 -2.97
N GLU A 57 -21.71 -7.08 -2.50
CA GLU A 57 -21.50 -7.92 -1.30
C GLU A 57 -20.17 -8.69 -1.30
N TYR A 58 -19.42 -8.70 -2.40
CA TYR A 58 -18.04 -9.14 -2.50
C TYR A 58 -17.20 -8.17 -3.33
N SER A 59 -16.82 -7.03 -2.76
CA SER A 59 -15.77 -6.21 -3.36
C SER A 59 -14.44 -6.95 -3.26
N SER A 60 -13.94 -7.45 -4.39
CA SER A 60 -12.71 -8.25 -4.52
C SER A 60 -11.44 -7.60 -3.92
N ILE A 61 -11.50 -6.32 -3.58
CA ILE A 61 -10.41 -5.56 -2.96
C ILE A 61 -10.42 -5.61 -1.42
N ARG A 62 -11.54 -5.99 -0.77
CA ARG A 62 -11.64 -6.02 0.71
C ARG A 62 -10.54 -6.88 1.36
N PRO A 63 -10.26 -8.11 0.91
CA PRO A 63 -9.17 -8.91 1.49
C PRO A 63 -7.79 -8.24 1.38
N LEU A 64 -7.54 -7.48 0.30
CA LEU A 64 -6.30 -6.74 0.13
C LEU A 64 -6.24 -5.55 1.11
N ILE A 65 -7.34 -4.82 1.27
CA ILE A 65 -7.44 -3.70 2.22
C ILE A 65 -7.17 -4.18 3.64
N ASP A 66 -7.84 -5.24 4.07
CA ASP A 66 -7.68 -5.81 5.41
C ASP A 66 -6.24 -6.26 5.64
N TRP A 67 -5.64 -6.91 4.63
CA TRP A 67 -4.25 -7.32 4.70
C TRP A 67 -3.29 -6.14 4.80
N LEU A 68 -3.52 -5.07 4.02
CA LEU A 68 -2.66 -3.87 4.02
C LEU A 68 -2.70 -3.16 5.39
N ASP A 69 -3.90 -2.93 5.92
CA ASP A 69 -4.08 -2.28 7.22
C ASP A 69 -3.43 -3.09 8.34
N TYR A 70 -3.63 -4.41 8.35
CA TYR A 70 -3.00 -5.32 9.30
C TYR A 70 -1.46 -5.33 9.20
N ASN A 71 -0.90 -5.16 7.99
CA ASN A 71 0.54 -5.24 7.74
C ASN A 71 1.26 -3.87 7.74
N GLY A 72 0.64 -2.82 8.27
CA GLY A 72 1.33 -1.54 8.57
C GLY A 72 1.18 -0.46 7.50
N TYR A 73 0.28 -0.64 6.54
CA TYR A 73 -0.22 0.46 5.72
C TYR A 73 -1.35 1.18 6.45
N SER A 74 -1.55 2.45 6.13
CA SER A 74 -2.75 3.21 6.51
C SER A 74 -3.66 3.30 5.28
N VAL A 75 -4.73 2.52 5.27
CA VAL A 75 -5.67 2.52 4.14
C VAL A 75 -6.64 3.69 4.29
N VAL A 76 -6.82 4.45 3.21
CA VAL A 76 -7.78 5.56 3.14
C VAL A 76 -8.82 5.21 2.08
N THR A 77 -10.05 4.98 2.54
CA THR A 77 -11.19 4.67 1.68
C THR A 77 -12.04 5.91 1.42
N LYS A 78 -12.57 6.03 0.20
CA LYS A 78 -13.59 7.01 -0.19
C LYS A 78 -14.74 6.32 -0.90
#